data_AF-U6JR01-F1
#
_entry.id   AF-U6JR01-F1
#
_cell.length_a   1.000
_cell.length_b   1.000
_cell.length_c   1.000
_cell.angle_alpha   90.00
_cell.angle_beta   90.00
_cell.angle_gamma   90.00
#
_symmetry.space_group_name_H-M   'P 1'
#
loop_
_entity.id
_entity.type
_entity.pdbx_description
1 polymer ?
#
loop_
_entity_poly.entity_id
_entity_poly.type
_entity_poly.pdbx_seq_one_letter_code
_entity_poly.pdbx_strand_id
1 'polypeptide(L)'
;MGNMRRIADELSPKASDPLEVAGEGTDPAPENANNSGIAATAGGASPSWRYRGKRARATTAAIAAVAVIVVCGFRYIMSGRFPSYLKISQLRVDDASRLPLDDASMQKYINDFNEAAAEMEEALSSGAATRQGFQRHFTPSLEDGQSLPRDPLEIIRDHVAKMRECDVPSASSPQARRDFAQHLQLLRSICRTAALRLHDLELFNTTYKVLGAPNPLPIPGLDEDYSDTDAPIDFEEVSEYDWTASTFLKCFGLFGADARRVNRTLAKKLRLSLDMEKTLNDANLRARYYFMEFLQPFEGDGAINPAHAPAEHQIPYTGKLFRTGAFAQAAAQICRESDANTSYAFIRKLNRIADNWTNEEVAAAAKQQAKGNADNAQDRLKTKRELMRRLLSQGIPEDDLVMIALFLL
;
A
#
# COMPACT_ATOMS: atom_id res chain seq x y z
N MET A 1 37.89 -36.02 -30.99
CA MET A 1 37.00 -37.19 -30.82
C MET A 1 35.73 -36.66 -30.17
N GLY A 2 34.62 -36.43 -30.84
CA GLY A 2 34.02 -37.17 -31.94
C GLY A 2 32.77 -37.85 -31.38
N ASN A 3 31.60 -37.23 -31.57
CA ASN A 3 30.43 -37.89 -32.15
C ASN A 3 29.27 -36.90 -32.34
N MET A 4 29.11 -36.53 -33.61
CA MET A 4 27.87 -36.05 -34.22
C MET A 4 26.90 -37.22 -34.47
N ARG A 5 25.60 -36.93 -34.43
CA ARG A 5 24.50 -37.40 -35.31
C ARG A 5 23.25 -36.63 -34.83
N ARG A 6 22.63 -35.68 -35.53
CA ARG A 6 22.24 -35.47 -36.94
C ARG A 6 21.10 -36.41 -37.38
N ILE A 7 19.87 -35.88 -37.36
CA ILE A 7 18.74 -35.96 -38.33
C ILE A 7 17.81 -34.80 -37.88
N ALA A 8 17.59 -33.64 -38.53
CA ALA A 8 17.47 -33.20 -39.93
C ALA A 8 16.11 -33.52 -40.58
N ASP A 9 15.59 -32.46 -41.22
CA ASP A 9 14.56 -32.41 -42.26
C ASP A 9 13.09 -32.26 -41.82
N GLU A 10 12.28 -31.37 -42.40
CA GLU A 10 12.42 -30.25 -43.34
C GLU A 10 10.97 -29.74 -43.51
N LEU A 11 10.75 -28.44 -43.65
CA LEU A 11 10.10 -27.84 -44.83
C LEU A 11 9.78 -26.36 -44.57
N SER A 12 10.10 -25.57 -45.59
CA SER A 12 10.21 -24.11 -45.65
C SER A 12 8.92 -23.41 -46.09
N PRO A 13 8.89 -22.06 -46.05
CA PRO A 13 7.70 -21.23 -46.27
C PRO A 13 7.59 -20.67 -47.70
N LYS A 14 6.39 -20.16 -48.03
CA LYS A 14 6.00 -19.08 -48.98
C LYS A 14 4.89 -19.51 -49.95
N ALA A 15 3.86 -18.67 -50.06
CA ALA A 15 3.53 -17.93 -51.28
C ALA A 15 2.30 -17.03 -51.06
N SER A 16 2.27 -15.94 -51.81
CA SER A 16 1.38 -14.78 -51.73
C SER A 16 0.28 -14.84 -52.80
N ASP A 17 -0.93 -14.30 -52.47
CA ASP A 17 -1.89 -13.49 -53.26
C ASP A 17 -2.41 -13.93 -54.66
N PRO A 18 -3.42 -13.26 -55.28
CA PRO A 18 -4.69 -12.65 -54.81
C PRO A 18 -5.89 -12.96 -55.77
N LEU A 19 -7.12 -12.45 -55.49
CA LEU A 19 -8.15 -11.88 -56.41
C LEU A 19 -9.48 -11.68 -55.64
N GLU A 20 -9.95 -10.43 -55.43
CA GLU A 20 -10.90 -9.65 -56.27
C GLU A 20 -12.29 -10.30 -56.47
N VAL A 21 -13.36 -9.64 -55.99
CA VAL A 21 -14.53 -9.20 -56.79
C VAL A 21 -15.31 -8.12 -56.00
N ALA A 22 -15.70 -7.08 -56.75
CA ALA A 22 -16.34 -5.83 -56.37
C ALA A 22 -17.84 -5.93 -56.04
N GLY A 23 -18.37 -4.84 -55.46
CA GLY A 23 -19.79 -4.60 -55.24
C GLY A 23 -20.06 -3.17 -54.76
N GLU A 24 -20.08 -2.25 -55.72
CA GLU A 24 -20.36 -0.82 -55.64
C GLU A 24 -21.89 -0.54 -55.55
N GLY A 25 -22.29 0.59 -54.97
CA GLY A 25 -23.68 1.09 -55.05
C GLY A 25 -24.15 1.92 -53.85
N THR A 26 -23.75 3.20 -53.78
CA THR A 26 -24.61 4.40 -53.96
C THR A 26 -25.51 4.82 -52.79
N ASP A 27 -25.11 5.94 -52.17
CA ASP A 27 -25.99 6.97 -51.59
C ASP A 27 -26.93 7.56 -52.68
N PRO A 28 -28.14 8.06 -52.33
CA PRO A 28 -28.22 9.44 -51.84
C PRO A 28 -29.35 9.75 -50.81
N ALA A 29 -29.12 10.81 -50.04
CA ALA A 29 -30.15 11.62 -49.37
C ALA A 29 -31.04 12.36 -50.43
N PRO A 30 -32.18 13.02 -50.13
CA PRO A 30 -32.31 14.02 -49.05
C PRO A 30 -33.72 14.25 -48.43
N GLU A 31 -33.73 15.15 -47.44
CA GLU A 31 -34.73 16.23 -47.23
C GLU A 31 -36.15 15.96 -46.67
N ASN A 32 -36.44 16.68 -45.56
CA ASN A 32 -37.49 17.70 -45.41
C ASN A 32 -38.46 17.60 -44.21
N ALA A 33 -38.55 18.77 -43.57
CA ALA A 33 -39.75 19.47 -43.07
C ALA A 33 -40.33 19.20 -41.66
N ASN A 34 -40.01 20.15 -40.78
CA ASN A 34 -40.91 21.20 -40.24
C ASN A 34 -42.15 20.87 -39.36
N ASN A 35 -42.29 21.76 -38.35
CA ASN A 35 -43.50 22.28 -37.70
C ASN A 35 -44.17 21.41 -36.61
N SER A 36 -44.14 21.79 -35.32
CA SER A 36 -44.70 22.95 -34.59
C SER A 36 -46.17 22.78 -34.16
N GLY A 37 -46.42 22.97 -32.86
CA GLY A 37 -47.55 23.78 -32.39
C GLY A 37 -48.74 23.12 -31.67
N ILE A 38 -48.72 23.22 -30.33
CA ILE A 38 -49.79 23.80 -29.47
C ILE A 38 -51.05 22.96 -29.07
N ALA A 39 -51.09 22.73 -27.75
CA ALA A 39 -52.20 22.77 -26.76
C ALA A 39 -53.37 21.77 -26.76
N ALA A 40 -53.53 21.10 -25.61
CA ALA A 40 -54.77 21.15 -24.83
C ALA A 40 -54.51 20.87 -23.34
N THR A 41 -55.06 21.76 -22.52
CA THR A 41 -55.14 21.80 -21.06
C THR A 41 -56.04 20.72 -20.45
N ALA A 42 -55.69 20.19 -19.27
CA ALA A 42 -56.60 20.00 -18.13
C ALA A 42 -55.81 19.47 -16.93
N GLY A 43 -56.25 19.87 -15.73
CA GLY A 43 -55.46 19.81 -14.50
C GLY A 43 -55.42 18.46 -13.80
N GLY A 44 -54.41 18.32 -12.95
CA GLY A 44 -54.24 17.21 -12.04
C GLY A 44 -53.24 17.59 -10.96
N ALA A 45 -53.69 17.52 -9.72
CA ALA A 45 -53.06 18.12 -8.55
C ALA A 45 -51.62 17.64 -8.29
N SER A 46 -50.73 18.58 -7.96
CA SER A 46 -49.39 18.31 -7.47
C SER A 46 -49.40 18.05 -5.96
N PRO A 47 -48.81 16.94 -5.46
CA PRO A 47 -48.36 16.86 -4.07
C PRO A 47 -47.07 17.66 -3.94
N SER A 48 -47.06 18.64 -3.03
CA SER A 48 -45.90 19.48 -2.73
C SER A 48 -44.78 18.66 -2.08
N TRP A 49 -43.78 18.25 -2.87
CA TRP A 49 -42.56 17.63 -2.36
C TRP A 49 -41.55 18.72 -1.97
N ARG A 50 -41.69 19.28 -0.76
CA ARG A 50 -40.58 20.01 -0.11
C ARG A 50 -39.66 18.99 0.54
N TYR A 51 -38.56 18.63 -0.12
CA TYR A 51 -37.46 17.88 0.50
C TYR A 51 -36.09 18.55 0.25
N ARG A 52 -35.63 19.27 1.28
CA ARG A 52 -34.26 19.28 1.83
C ARG A 52 -33.06 19.29 0.85
N GLY A 53 -32.88 20.38 0.11
CA GLY A 53 -31.71 20.67 -0.73
C GLY A 53 -30.38 20.99 -0.02
N LYS A 54 -30.12 20.49 1.19
CA LYS A 54 -28.83 20.73 1.91
C LYS A 54 -27.97 19.50 2.15
N ARG A 55 -28.52 18.27 2.14
CA ARG A 55 -27.71 17.05 2.33
C ARG A 55 -27.03 16.57 1.05
N ALA A 56 -27.69 16.70 -0.11
CA ALA A 56 -27.12 16.25 -1.38
C ALA A 56 -25.78 16.96 -1.71
N ARG A 57 -25.67 18.26 -1.45
CA ARG A 57 -24.42 19.02 -1.71
C ARG A 57 -23.25 18.59 -0.83
N ALA A 58 -23.49 18.19 0.41
CA ALA A 58 -22.43 17.74 1.31
C ALA A 58 -21.86 16.37 0.87
N THR A 59 -22.72 15.45 0.44
CA THR A 59 -22.28 14.15 -0.07
C THR A 59 -21.54 14.27 -1.39
N THR A 60 -21.99 15.16 -2.30
CA THR A 60 -21.29 15.40 -3.57
C THR A 60 -19.91 16.06 -3.34
N ALA A 61 -19.79 16.97 -2.37
CA ALA A 61 -18.51 17.58 -2.02
C ALA A 61 -17.53 16.57 -1.39
N ALA A 62 -18.02 15.66 -0.53
CA ALA A 62 -17.20 14.59 0.03
C ALA A 62 -16.70 13.61 -1.05
N ILE A 63 -17.57 13.22 -1.99
CA ILE A 63 -17.20 12.33 -3.11
C ILE A 63 -16.18 13.02 -4.03
N ALA A 64 -16.33 14.31 -4.31
CA ALA A 64 -15.38 15.08 -5.11
C ALA A 64 -14.03 15.24 -4.39
N ALA A 65 -14.02 15.49 -3.08
CA ALA A 65 -12.80 15.58 -2.29
C ALA A 65 -12.05 14.24 -2.25
N VAL A 66 -12.75 13.12 -2.06
CA VAL A 66 -12.17 11.77 -2.13
C VAL A 66 -11.64 11.46 -3.53
N ALA A 67 -12.37 11.83 -4.60
CA ALA A 67 -11.89 11.65 -5.96
C ALA A 67 -10.61 12.48 -6.25
N VAL A 68 -10.52 13.71 -5.74
CA VAL A 68 -9.32 14.54 -5.85
C VAL A 68 -8.17 13.97 -5.03
N ILE A 69 -8.40 13.48 -3.81
CA ILE A 69 -7.37 12.83 -2.98
C ILE A 69 -6.86 11.55 -3.66
N VAL A 70 -7.75 10.72 -4.22
CA VAL A 70 -7.38 9.52 -4.96
C VAL A 70 -6.60 9.87 -6.22
N VAL A 71 -7.02 10.87 -7.01
CA VAL A 71 -6.33 11.27 -8.26
C VAL A 71 -5.00 11.98 -7.98
N CYS A 72 -4.92 12.85 -6.97
CA CYS A 72 -3.71 13.57 -6.60
C CYS A 72 -2.71 12.65 -5.86
N GLY A 73 -3.19 11.78 -4.97
CA GLY A 73 -2.38 10.73 -4.35
C GLY A 73 -1.83 9.76 -5.40
N PHE A 74 -2.64 9.37 -6.39
CA PHE A 74 -2.21 8.52 -7.49
C PHE A 74 -1.17 9.19 -8.40
N ARG A 75 -1.29 10.50 -8.67
CA ARG A 75 -0.26 11.25 -9.42
C ARG A 75 1.05 11.42 -8.64
N TYR A 76 0.97 11.61 -7.31
CA TYR A 76 2.16 11.71 -6.45
C TYR A 76 2.88 10.34 -6.32
N ILE A 77 2.13 9.24 -6.28
CA ILE A 77 2.68 7.87 -6.23
C ILE A 77 3.23 7.44 -7.61
N MET A 78 2.57 7.82 -8.72
CA MET A 78 3.04 7.52 -10.08
C MET A 78 4.22 8.41 -10.54
N SER A 79 4.37 9.62 -10.00
CA SER A 79 5.54 10.48 -10.27
C SER A 79 6.77 10.09 -9.45
N GLY A 80 6.60 9.19 -8.47
CA GLY A 80 7.67 8.48 -7.78
C GLY A 80 8.39 7.50 -8.71
N ARG A 81 9.11 8.03 -9.71
CA ARG A 81 10.32 7.38 -10.20
C ARG A 81 11.27 7.30 -9.00
N PHE A 82 11.11 6.25 -8.20
CA PHE A 82 12.15 5.82 -7.29
C PHE A 82 13.41 5.65 -8.15
N PRO A 83 14.51 6.37 -7.85
CA PRO A 83 15.76 6.19 -8.55
C PRO A 83 16.07 4.69 -8.53
N SER A 84 16.26 4.10 -9.71
CA SER A 84 16.58 2.67 -9.85
C SER A 84 17.71 2.30 -8.89
N TYR A 85 17.36 1.58 -7.81
CA TYR A 85 18.22 1.23 -6.67
C TYR A 85 19.41 0.34 -7.04
N LEU A 86 19.55 -0.04 -8.32
CA LEU A 86 20.66 -0.85 -8.81
C LEU A 86 21.95 -0.06 -9.11
N LYS A 87 22.02 1.25 -8.83
CA LYS A 87 23.21 2.06 -9.17
C LYS A 87 23.87 2.81 -8.00
N ILE A 88 23.41 2.65 -6.76
CA ILE A 88 24.03 3.29 -5.60
C ILE A 88 25.23 2.48 -5.07
N SER A 89 25.29 1.17 -5.35
CA SER A 89 26.39 0.30 -4.88
C SER A 89 27.75 0.53 -5.56
N GLN A 90 27.89 1.52 -6.46
CA GLN A 90 29.15 1.81 -7.18
C GLN A 90 29.71 3.23 -6.97
N LEU A 91 29.02 4.12 -6.24
CA LEU A 91 29.61 5.41 -5.86
C LEU A 91 30.28 5.28 -4.49
N ARG A 92 31.62 5.15 -4.50
CA ARG A 92 32.56 5.32 -3.36
C ARG A 92 31.92 5.30 -1.96
N VAL A 93 31.82 4.09 -1.40
CA VAL A 93 31.23 3.76 -0.10
C VAL A 93 32.12 4.15 1.10
N ASP A 94 33.37 4.54 0.87
CA ASP A 94 34.37 4.61 1.94
C ASP A 94 34.30 5.88 2.82
N ASP A 95 33.57 6.94 2.42
CA ASP A 95 33.49 8.19 3.21
C ASP A 95 32.04 8.70 3.44
N ALA A 96 31.08 8.35 2.58
CA ALA A 96 29.68 8.77 2.72
C ALA A 96 28.86 7.93 3.71
N SER A 97 29.46 6.85 4.25
CA SER A 97 28.81 5.89 5.14
C SER A 97 28.88 6.28 6.62
N ARG A 98 29.56 7.37 7.00
CA ARG A 98 29.66 7.80 8.40
C ARG A 98 28.57 8.79 8.75
N LEU A 99 27.70 8.42 9.69
CA LEU A 99 26.71 9.31 10.31
C LEU A 99 27.39 10.62 10.80
N PRO A 100 27.09 11.79 10.22
CA PRO A 100 27.66 13.06 10.67
C PRO A 100 27.30 13.39 12.12
N LEU A 101 28.29 13.72 12.95
CA LEU A 101 28.12 13.98 14.39
C LEU A 101 28.41 15.44 14.80
N ASP A 102 28.55 16.34 13.81
CA ASP A 102 28.70 17.77 14.07
C ASP A 102 27.39 18.40 14.57
N ASP A 103 27.46 19.57 15.19
CA ASP A 103 26.31 20.20 15.85
C ASP A 103 25.16 20.50 14.88
N ALA A 104 25.46 20.88 13.63
CA ALA A 104 24.44 21.14 12.64
C ALA A 104 23.70 19.86 12.23
N SER A 105 24.43 18.75 12.07
CA SER A 105 23.85 17.43 11.82
C SER A 105 23.01 16.93 13.00
N MET A 106 23.49 17.09 14.24
CA MET A 106 22.72 16.74 15.44
C MET A 106 21.41 17.51 15.53
N GLN A 107 21.45 18.83 15.27
CA GLN A 107 20.26 19.66 15.26
C GLN A 107 19.27 19.21 14.17
N LYS A 108 19.78 18.84 12.98
CA LYS A 108 18.95 18.29 11.93
C LYS A 108 18.25 17.00 12.39
N TYR A 109 18.96 16.06 13.01
CA TYR A 109 18.34 14.82 13.49
C TYR A 109 17.24 15.07 14.52
N ILE A 110 17.42 16.04 15.42
CA ILE A 110 16.41 16.43 16.40
C ILE A 110 15.17 17.02 15.71
N ASN A 111 15.37 17.90 14.73
CA ASN A 111 14.28 18.51 13.98
C ASN A 111 13.48 17.45 13.23
N ASP A 112 14.18 16.60 12.46
CA ASP A 112 13.61 15.49 11.70
C ASP A 112 12.86 14.47 12.59
N PHE A 113 13.38 14.19 13.79
CA PHE A 113 12.70 13.36 14.79
C PHE A 113 11.43 14.03 15.32
N ASN A 114 11.50 15.32 15.66
CA ASN A 114 10.35 16.06 16.19
C ASN A 114 9.23 16.21 15.16
N GLU A 115 9.58 16.44 13.89
CA GLU A 115 8.64 16.45 12.76
C GLU A 115 7.92 15.10 12.65
N ALA A 116 8.67 14.00 12.61
CA ALA A 116 8.08 12.65 12.55
C ALA A 116 7.18 12.33 13.76
N ALA A 117 7.58 12.75 14.95
CA ALA A 117 6.76 12.59 16.15
C ALA A 117 5.47 13.42 16.08
N ALA A 118 5.51 14.63 15.51
CA ALA A 118 4.32 15.45 15.31
C ALA A 118 3.36 14.84 14.26
N GLU A 119 3.89 14.34 13.14
CA GLU A 119 3.12 13.61 12.13
C GLU A 119 2.41 12.39 12.72
N MET A 120 3.10 11.63 13.60
CA MET A 120 2.50 10.50 14.30
C MET A 120 1.35 10.95 15.21
N GLU A 121 1.50 12.04 15.98
CA GLU A 121 0.42 12.56 16.84
C GLU A 121 -0.78 13.07 16.03
N GLU A 122 -0.54 13.70 14.89
CA GLU A 122 -1.61 14.08 13.96
C GLU A 122 -2.35 12.85 13.44
N ALA A 123 -1.64 11.83 12.97
CA ALA A 123 -2.22 10.57 12.49
C ALA A 123 -2.98 9.83 13.62
N LEU A 124 -2.53 9.95 14.87
CA LEU A 124 -3.21 9.39 16.04
C LEU A 124 -4.51 10.10 16.37
N SER A 125 -4.70 11.34 15.93
CA SER A 125 -5.98 12.06 16.06
C SER A 125 -7.08 11.46 15.16
N SER A 126 -6.75 10.44 14.36
CA SER A 126 -7.73 9.60 13.67
C SER A 126 -8.69 8.87 14.63
N GLY A 127 -9.85 8.47 14.10
CA GLY A 127 -10.94 7.90 14.89
C GLY A 127 -10.61 6.59 15.61
N ALA A 128 -11.39 6.26 16.65
CA ALA A 128 -11.18 5.08 17.50
C ALA A 128 -11.03 3.75 16.72
N ALA A 129 -11.74 3.62 15.60
CA ALA A 129 -11.64 2.47 14.70
C ALA A 129 -10.23 2.26 14.15
N THR A 130 -9.57 3.32 13.69
CA THR A 130 -8.20 3.26 13.16
C THR A 130 -7.22 2.82 14.23
N ARG A 131 -7.38 3.32 15.47
CA ARG A 131 -6.56 2.91 16.61
C ARG A 131 -6.74 1.43 16.95
N GLN A 132 -7.97 0.91 16.93
CA GLN A 132 -8.23 -0.52 17.12
C GLN A 132 -7.62 -1.38 16.02
N GLY A 133 -7.73 -0.94 14.75
CA GLY A 133 -7.03 -1.59 13.65
C GLY A 133 -5.51 -1.62 13.85
N PHE A 134 -4.94 -0.52 14.35
CA PHE A 134 -3.52 -0.43 14.66
C PHE A 134 -3.09 -1.39 15.76
N GLN A 135 -3.87 -1.46 16.84
CA GLN A 135 -3.65 -2.38 17.95
C GLN A 135 -3.77 -3.85 17.52
N ARG A 136 -4.60 -4.15 16.53
CA ARG A 136 -4.75 -5.53 16.02
C ARG A 136 -3.58 -5.95 15.13
N HIS A 137 -3.15 -5.08 14.22
CA HIS A 137 -2.30 -5.47 13.09
C HIS A 137 -0.84 -5.04 13.20
N PHE A 138 -0.55 -4.00 13.99
CA PHE A 138 0.76 -3.34 14.03
C PHE A 138 1.37 -3.26 15.44
N THR A 139 0.85 -4.08 16.33
CA THR A 139 1.20 -4.08 17.75
C THR A 139 1.76 -5.44 18.15
N PRO A 140 2.86 -5.48 18.94
CA PRO A 140 3.42 -6.71 19.46
C PRO A 140 2.35 -7.57 20.13
N SER A 141 2.06 -8.73 19.55
CA SER A 141 1.11 -9.70 20.07
C SER A 141 1.50 -11.08 19.56
N LEU A 142 1.34 -12.11 20.38
CA LEU A 142 1.56 -13.51 19.99
C LEU A 142 0.33 -14.12 19.32
N GLU A 143 -0.86 -13.60 19.66
CA GLU A 143 -2.17 -14.12 19.24
C GLU A 143 -3.17 -12.98 19.04
N ASP A 144 -4.24 -13.25 18.29
CA ASP A 144 -5.32 -12.28 18.08
C ASP A 144 -6.10 -12.05 19.37
N GLY A 145 -6.37 -10.79 19.70
CA GLY A 145 -7.15 -10.42 20.89
C GLY A 145 -6.40 -10.57 22.22
N GLN A 146 -5.09 -10.84 22.19
CA GLN A 146 -4.26 -10.85 23.39
C GLN A 146 -4.35 -9.48 24.10
N SER A 147 -4.66 -9.50 25.39
CA SER A 147 -4.59 -8.29 26.21
C SER A 147 -3.15 -7.85 26.36
N LEU A 148 -2.87 -6.62 26.00
CA LEU A 148 -1.53 -6.06 26.10
C LEU A 148 -1.32 -5.45 27.48
N PRO A 149 -0.14 -5.61 28.08
CA PRO A 149 0.17 -4.98 29.36
C PRO A 149 0.16 -3.45 29.25
N ARG A 150 0.48 -2.91 28.07
CA ARG A 150 0.48 -1.48 27.77
C ARG A 150 0.18 -1.23 26.29
N ASP A 151 -0.49 -0.12 26.00
CA ASP A 151 -0.69 0.34 24.62
C ASP A 151 0.67 0.70 23.98
N PRO A 152 1.07 0.07 22.86
CA PRO A 152 2.34 0.36 22.22
C PRO A 152 2.47 1.80 21.73
N LEU A 153 1.37 2.47 21.40
CA LEU A 153 1.41 3.89 21.06
C LEU A 153 1.82 4.73 22.26
N GLU A 154 1.37 4.35 23.47
CA GLU A 154 1.84 4.97 24.72
C GLU A 154 3.30 4.63 25.01
N ILE A 155 3.78 3.43 24.66
CA ILE A 155 5.21 3.09 24.76
C ILE A 155 6.03 4.00 23.82
N ILE A 156 5.61 4.16 22.56
CA ILE A 156 6.30 5.04 21.61
C ILE A 156 6.31 6.48 22.12
N ARG A 157 5.17 6.99 22.60
CA ARG A 157 5.04 8.33 23.19
C ARG A 157 5.99 8.54 24.37
N ASP A 158 6.08 7.57 25.26
CA ASP A 158 7.03 7.60 26.38
C ASP A 158 8.48 7.73 25.91
N HIS A 159 8.88 6.95 24.91
CA HIS A 159 10.23 7.01 24.36
C HIS A 159 10.49 8.35 23.65
N VAL A 160 9.50 8.88 22.93
CA VAL A 160 9.57 10.21 22.31
C VAL A 160 9.73 11.30 23.37
N ALA A 161 8.94 11.28 24.43
CA ALA A 161 9.00 12.26 25.51
C ALA A 161 10.37 12.24 26.21
N LYS A 162 10.84 11.05 26.62
CA LYS A 162 12.16 10.89 27.25
C LYS A 162 13.30 11.32 26.34
N MET A 163 13.20 11.05 25.04
CA MET A 163 14.23 11.48 24.09
C MET A 163 14.25 13.00 23.91
N ARG A 164 13.10 13.67 23.97
CA ARG A 164 13.02 15.15 23.92
C ARG A 164 13.62 15.83 25.15
N GLU A 165 13.66 15.14 26.29
CA GLU A 165 14.29 15.62 27.52
C GLU A 165 15.80 15.42 27.55
N CYS A 166 16.37 14.65 26.61
CA CYS A 166 17.81 14.41 26.57
C CYS A 166 18.57 15.58 25.96
N ASP A 167 19.61 16.04 26.67
CA ASP A 167 20.57 16.98 26.13
C ASP A 167 21.44 16.35 25.03
N VAL A 168 21.83 17.16 24.05
CA VAL A 168 22.78 16.73 23.01
C VAL A 168 24.13 16.45 23.67
N PRO A 169 24.70 15.24 23.53
CA PRO A 169 25.99 14.93 24.14
C PRO A 169 27.10 15.84 23.61
N SER A 170 28.12 16.10 24.44
CA SER A 170 29.24 16.95 24.06
C SER A 170 30.04 16.38 22.87
N ALA A 171 30.61 17.26 22.05
CA ALA A 171 31.48 16.88 20.93
C ALA A 171 32.72 16.09 21.39
N SER A 172 33.13 16.25 22.65
CA SER A 172 34.21 15.47 23.26
C SER A 172 33.85 14.01 23.54
N SER A 173 32.57 13.62 23.41
CA SER A 173 32.05 12.27 23.66
C SER A 173 31.47 11.67 22.37
N PRO A 174 32.32 11.28 21.39
CA PRO A 174 31.88 10.87 20.06
C PRO A 174 30.99 9.62 20.09
N GLN A 175 31.21 8.69 21.02
CA GLN A 175 30.37 7.52 21.16
C GLN A 175 28.97 7.88 21.67
N ALA A 176 28.87 8.73 22.70
CA ALA A 176 27.57 9.17 23.21
C ALA A 176 26.78 9.94 22.14
N ARG A 177 27.45 10.78 21.33
CA ARG A 177 26.80 11.44 20.18
C ARG A 177 26.28 10.45 19.15
N ARG A 178 27.08 9.41 18.84
CA ARG A 178 26.67 8.35 17.91
C ARG A 178 25.45 7.60 18.43
N ASP A 179 25.47 7.17 19.69
CA ASP A 179 24.36 6.47 20.34
C ASP A 179 23.08 7.33 20.34
N PHE A 180 23.22 8.63 20.65
CA PHE A 180 22.11 9.59 20.61
C PHE A 180 21.53 9.76 19.21
N ALA A 181 22.38 9.97 18.20
CA ALA A 181 21.95 10.15 16.83
C ALA A 181 21.31 8.88 16.25
N GLN A 182 21.86 7.70 16.57
CA GLN A 182 21.29 6.39 16.23
C GLN A 182 19.90 6.24 16.83
N HIS A 183 19.75 6.58 18.10
CA HIS A 183 18.47 6.45 18.79
C HIS A 183 17.41 7.44 18.25
N LEU A 184 17.81 8.67 17.90
CA LEU A 184 16.92 9.62 17.20
C LEU A 184 16.42 9.05 15.87
N GLN A 185 17.32 8.47 15.08
CA GLN A 185 16.96 7.87 13.80
C GLN A 185 15.99 6.70 13.98
N LEU A 186 16.25 5.81 14.94
CA LEU A 186 15.33 4.72 15.27
C LEU A 186 13.93 5.25 15.61
N LEU A 187 13.83 6.20 16.54
CA LEU A 187 12.54 6.74 16.97
C LEU A 187 11.84 7.50 15.85
N ARG A 188 12.58 8.22 15.00
CA ARG A 188 12.06 8.85 13.78
C ARG A 188 11.46 7.81 12.83
N SER A 189 12.17 6.70 12.57
CA SER A 189 11.69 5.61 11.72
C SER A 189 10.43 4.97 12.29
N ILE A 190 10.38 4.75 13.62
CA ILE A 190 9.20 4.24 14.32
C ILE A 190 8.02 5.21 14.18
N CYS A 191 8.21 6.51 14.45
CA CYS A 191 7.14 7.51 14.37
C CYS A 191 6.57 7.62 12.94
N ARG A 192 7.45 7.73 11.92
CA ARG A 192 7.02 7.78 10.51
C ARG A 192 6.27 6.52 10.09
N THR A 193 6.73 5.36 10.53
CA THR A 193 6.07 4.10 10.17
C THR A 193 4.74 3.96 10.90
N ALA A 194 4.64 4.37 12.17
CA ALA A 194 3.38 4.38 12.90
C ALA A 194 2.35 5.31 12.23
N ALA A 195 2.76 6.53 11.85
CA ALA A 195 1.93 7.46 11.10
C ALA A 195 1.46 6.85 9.76
N LEU A 196 2.39 6.24 9.01
CA LEU A 196 2.08 5.55 7.76
C LEU A 196 1.01 4.45 7.97
N ARG A 197 1.16 3.59 8.99
CA ARG A 197 0.21 2.51 9.25
C ARG A 197 -1.17 3.01 9.66
N LEU A 198 -1.24 4.10 10.42
CA LEU A 198 -2.51 4.74 10.78
C LEU A 198 -3.22 5.29 9.54
N HIS A 199 -2.50 5.95 8.64
CA HIS A 199 -3.06 6.44 7.38
C HIS A 199 -3.51 5.32 6.44
N ASP A 200 -2.74 4.22 6.36
CA ASP A 200 -3.12 3.05 5.56
C ASP A 200 -4.46 2.47 6.07
N LEU A 201 -4.60 2.30 7.39
CA LEU A 201 -5.83 1.81 8.00
C LEU A 201 -7.03 2.74 7.75
N GLU A 202 -6.83 4.05 7.82
CA GLU A 202 -7.87 5.03 7.50
C GLU A 202 -8.29 4.96 6.02
N LEU A 203 -7.33 4.80 5.12
CA LEU A 203 -7.58 4.64 3.69
C LEU A 203 -8.35 3.34 3.40
N PHE A 204 -7.96 2.22 3.99
CA PHE A 204 -8.66 0.94 3.80
C PHE A 204 -10.07 0.96 4.37
N ASN A 205 -10.26 1.56 5.56
CA ASN A 205 -11.59 1.72 6.16
C ASN A 205 -12.50 2.60 5.27
N THR A 206 -11.96 3.70 4.73
CA THR A 206 -12.72 4.57 3.82
C THR A 206 -13.07 3.85 2.52
N THR A 207 -12.13 3.10 1.96
CA THR A 207 -12.32 2.33 0.72
C THR A 207 -13.37 1.23 0.92
N TYR A 208 -13.33 0.54 2.06
CA TYR A 208 -14.35 -0.44 2.46
C TYR A 208 -15.74 0.21 2.55
N LYS A 209 -15.89 1.27 3.36
CA LYS A 209 -17.19 1.93 3.60
C LYS A 209 -17.82 2.53 2.36
N VAL A 210 -17.02 3.17 1.50
CA VAL A 210 -17.54 3.92 0.35
C VAL A 210 -17.76 3.02 -0.85
N LEU A 211 -16.97 1.95 -0.98
CA LEU A 211 -16.86 1.20 -2.24
C LEU A 211 -17.10 -0.31 -2.10
N GLY A 212 -17.33 -0.83 -0.90
CA GLY A 212 -17.69 -2.24 -0.65
C GLY A 212 -16.59 -3.25 -1.00
N ALA A 213 -15.35 -2.77 -1.14
CA ALA A 213 -14.18 -3.61 -1.36
C ALA A 213 -13.73 -4.20 -0.02
N PRO A 214 -13.55 -5.53 0.11
CA PRO A 214 -13.15 -6.16 1.37
C PRO A 214 -11.85 -5.57 1.92
N ASN A 215 -11.86 -5.21 3.20
CA ASN A 215 -10.71 -4.66 3.88
C ASN A 215 -9.68 -5.77 4.18
N PRO A 216 -8.44 -5.68 3.69
CA PRO A 216 -7.41 -6.69 3.98
C PRO A 216 -6.95 -6.69 5.43
N LEU A 217 -7.17 -5.59 6.16
CA LEU A 217 -6.81 -5.42 7.56
C LEU A 217 -8.09 -5.15 8.38
N PRO A 218 -8.88 -6.19 8.66
CA PRO A 218 -10.20 -6.00 9.24
C PRO A 218 -10.13 -5.38 10.64
N ILE A 219 -11.00 -4.39 10.89
CA ILE A 219 -11.19 -3.70 12.16
C ILE A 219 -12.39 -4.34 12.87
N PRO A 220 -12.22 -4.92 14.07
CA PRO A 220 -13.31 -5.49 14.85
C PRO A 220 -14.49 -4.49 15.01
N GLY A 221 -15.72 -4.98 14.86
CA GLY A 221 -16.95 -4.17 14.97
C GLY A 221 -17.28 -3.27 13.76
N LEU A 222 -16.46 -3.28 12.71
CA LEU A 222 -16.76 -2.61 11.43
C LEU A 222 -16.97 -3.58 10.26
N ASP A 223 -16.38 -4.78 10.32
CA ASP A 223 -16.43 -5.77 9.25
C ASP A 223 -17.49 -6.87 9.45
N GLU A 224 -18.20 -6.88 10.58
CA GLU A 224 -19.25 -7.89 10.87
C GLU A 224 -20.47 -7.77 9.93
N ASP A 225 -20.63 -6.62 9.26
CA ASP A 225 -21.70 -6.39 8.29
C ASP A 225 -21.33 -6.78 6.85
N TYR A 226 -20.14 -7.31 6.59
CA TYR A 226 -19.85 -7.92 5.28
C TYR A 226 -20.51 -9.31 5.17
N SER A 227 -21.83 -9.30 5.14
CA SER A 227 -22.59 -10.42 4.64
C SER A 227 -22.26 -10.55 3.14
N ASP A 228 -21.83 -11.73 2.70
CA ASP A 228 -21.72 -12.17 1.28
C ASP A 228 -23.12 -12.17 0.59
N THR A 229 -24.05 -11.34 1.08
CA THR A 229 -25.30 -10.93 0.46
C THR A 229 -25.04 -9.68 -0.38
N ASP A 230 -24.09 -9.75 -1.31
CA ASP A 230 -24.30 -8.98 -2.53
C ASP A 230 -25.63 -9.50 -3.09
N ALA A 231 -26.60 -8.61 -3.33
CA ALA A 231 -27.78 -8.98 -4.11
C ALA A 231 -27.28 -9.68 -5.39
N PRO A 232 -27.93 -10.78 -5.84
CA PRO A 232 -27.48 -11.49 -7.03
C PRO A 232 -27.27 -10.46 -8.13
N ILE A 233 -26.02 -10.36 -8.58
CA ILE A 233 -25.65 -9.37 -9.57
C ILE A 233 -26.42 -9.75 -10.83
N ASP A 234 -27.32 -8.87 -11.25
CA ASP A 234 -28.01 -9.06 -12.50
C ASP A 234 -26.97 -8.98 -13.62
N PHE A 235 -26.66 -10.14 -14.20
CA PHE A 235 -25.66 -10.28 -15.24
C PHE A 235 -26.19 -9.86 -16.61
N GLU A 236 -27.49 -9.56 -16.74
CA GLU A 236 -28.17 -9.31 -18.02
C GLU A 236 -28.26 -7.82 -18.40
N GLU A 237 -28.16 -6.88 -17.45
CA GLU A 237 -28.28 -5.45 -17.73
C GLU A 237 -26.91 -4.81 -18.05
N VAL A 238 -26.48 -4.90 -19.31
CA VAL A 238 -25.28 -4.19 -19.81
C VAL A 238 -25.63 -2.72 -20.03
N SER A 239 -25.05 -1.83 -19.22
CA SER A 239 -25.26 -0.39 -19.32
C SER A 239 -24.21 0.26 -20.23
N GLU A 240 -24.54 1.41 -20.82
CA GLU A 240 -23.58 2.22 -21.58
C GLU A 240 -22.38 2.68 -20.72
N TYR A 241 -22.54 2.66 -19.39
CA TYR A 241 -21.55 3.04 -18.38
C TYR A 241 -20.64 1.89 -17.92
N ASP A 242 -20.80 0.69 -18.47
CA ASP A 242 -19.99 -0.47 -18.13
C ASP A 242 -18.53 -0.36 -18.61
N TRP A 243 -17.65 -1.08 -17.94
CA TRP A 243 -16.21 -0.99 -18.16
C TRP A 243 -15.75 -2.00 -19.19
N THR A 244 -14.99 -1.53 -20.18
CA THR A 244 -14.22 -2.41 -21.08
C THR A 244 -12.94 -2.87 -20.40
N ALA A 245 -12.37 -3.98 -20.91
CA ALA A 245 -11.05 -4.45 -20.49
C ALA A 245 -9.97 -3.38 -20.68
N SER A 246 -10.02 -2.61 -21.78
CA SER A 246 -9.13 -1.47 -22.01
C SER A 246 -9.27 -0.39 -20.94
N THR A 247 -10.50 -0.06 -20.53
CA THR A 247 -10.76 0.92 -19.46
C THR A 247 -10.16 0.48 -18.13
N PHE A 248 -10.30 -0.81 -17.80
CA PHE A 248 -9.67 -1.41 -16.61
C PHE A 248 -8.15 -1.35 -16.69
N LEU A 249 -7.54 -1.81 -17.78
CA LEU A 249 -6.08 -1.82 -17.97
C LEU A 249 -5.48 -0.40 -17.95
N LYS A 250 -6.17 0.58 -18.53
CA LYS A 250 -5.77 2.00 -18.48
C LYS A 250 -5.67 2.54 -17.06
N CYS A 251 -6.48 2.04 -16.12
CA CYS A 251 -6.35 2.42 -14.70
C CYS A 251 -4.98 2.04 -14.11
N PHE A 252 -4.31 1.05 -14.69
CA PHE A 252 -2.99 0.58 -14.30
C PHE A 252 -1.87 1.00 -15.27
N GLY A 253 -2.16 1.93 -16.19
CA GLY A 253 -1.20 2.41 -17.19
C GLY A 253 -0.89 1.40 -18.30
N LEU A 254 -1.77 0.41 -18.50
CA LEU A 254 -1.66 -0.62 -19.53
C LEU A 254 -2.64 -0.35 -20.68
N PHE A 255 -2.40 -1.01 -21.81
CA PHE A 255 -3.24 -0.94 -23.00
C PHE A 255 -3.90 -2.29 -23.27
N GLY A 256 -5.13 -2.28 -23.79
CA GLY A 256 -5.84 -3.49 -24.17
C GLY A 256 -6.92 -3.21 -25.22
N ALA A 257 -7.44 -4.29 -25.80
CA ALA A 257 -8.48 -4.25 -26.82
C ALA A 257 -9.87 -4.00 -26.20
N ASP A 258 -10.75 -3.38 -26.98
CA ASP A 258 -12.14 -3.08 -26.62
C ASP A 258 -13.06 -4.07 -27.31
N ALA A 259 -13.48 -5.13 -26.61
CA ALA A 259 -14.44 -6.09 -27.15
C ALA A 259 -15.60 -6.40 -26.18
N ARG A 260 -15.31 -6.61 -24.88
CA ARG A 260 -16.29 -7.01 -23.87
C ARG A 260 -16.47 -5.94 -22.80
N ARG A 261 -17.69 -5.80 -22.29
CA ARG A 261 -18.08 -4.89 -21.21
C ARG A 261 -18.47 -5.68 -19.98
N VAL A 262 -18.14 -5.15 -18.81
CA VAL A 262 -18.45 -5.72 -17.50
C VAL A 262 -19.11 -4.65 -16.65
N ASN A 263 -20.07 -5.07 -15.84
CA ASN A 263 -20.79 -4.24 -14.88
C ASN A 263 -19.80 -3.32 -14.15
N ARG A 264 -20.08 -2.02 -14.21
CA ARG A 264 -19.18 -0.99 -13.67
C ARG A 264 -18.84 -1.20 -12.19
N THR A 265 -19.78 -1.68 -11.38
CA THR A 265 -19.59 -1.89 -9.95
C THR A 265 -18.62 -3.05 -9.69
N LEU A 266 -18.79 -4.16 -10.42
CA LEU A 266 -17.87 -5.30 -10.37
C LEU A 266 -16.44 -4.93 -10.77
N ALA A 267 -16.30 -4.25 -11.92
CA ALA A 267 -15.00 -3.82 -12.41
C ALA A 267 -14.30 -2.86 -11.42
N LYS A 268 -15.05 -1.96 -10.78
CA LYS A 268 -14.53 -1.11 -9.69
C LYS A 268 -14.11 -1.92 -8.47
N LYS A 269 -14.91 -2.89 -8.02
CA LYS A 269 -14.59 -3.74 -6.86
C LYS A 269 -13.29 -4.52 -7.09
N LEU A 270 -13.11 -5.08 -8.28
CA LEU A 270 -11.85 -5.74 -8.67
C LEU A 270 -10.68 -4.75 -8.69
N ARG A 271 -10.85 -3.60 -9.37
CA ARG A 271 -9.80 -2.57 -9.44
C ARG A 271 -9.36 -2.15 -8.03
N LEU A 272 -10.30 -1.86 -7.13
CA LEU A 272 -9.99 -1.42 -5.77
C LEU A 272 -9.27 -2.50 -4.98
N SER A 273 -9.66 -3.76 -5.14
CA SER A 273 -8.98 -4.88 -4.48
C SER A 273 -7.53 -5.03 -4.97
N LEU A 274 -7.26 -4.78 -6.25
CA LEU A 274 -5.91 -4.75 -6.81
C LEU A 274 -5.12 -3.50 -6.36
N ASP A 275 -5.77 -2.34 -6.32
CA ASP A 275 -5.18 -1.09 -5.81
C ASP A 275 -4.79 -1.25 -4.33
N MET A 276 -5.61 -1.92 -3.51
CA MET A 276 -5.28 -2.23 -2.11
C MET A 276 -4.04 -3.12 -1.96
N GLU A 277 -3.90 -4.17 -2.80
CA GLU A 277 -2.70 -5.03 -2.82
C GLU A 277 -1.45 -4.16 -3.07
N LYS A 278 -1.54 -3.29 -4.08
CA LYS A 278 -0.45 -2.38 -4.43
C LYS A 278 -0.15 -1.41 -3.29
N THR A 279 -1.17 -0.76 -2.71
CA THR A 279 -1.00 0.19 -1.60
C THR A 279 -0.34 -0.47 -0.39
N LEU A 280 -0.74 -1.68 -0.02
CA LEU A 280 -0.09 -2.44 1.05
C LEU A 280 1.38 -2.70 0.74
N ASN A 281 1.69 -3.14 -0.47
CA ASN A 281 3.07 -3.40 -0.89
C ASN A 281 3.93 -2.11 -0.90
N ASP A 282 3.40 -1.01 -1.42
CA ASP A 282 4.06 0.29 -1.44
C ASP A 282 4.26 0.84 -0.01
N ALA A 283 3.30 0.64 0.89
CA ALA A 283 3.43 0.99 2.29
C ALA A 283 4.50 0.16 3.00
N ASN A 284 4.55 -1.15 2.75
CA ASN A 284 5.59 -2.02 3.30
C ASN A 284 6.99 -1.65 2.80
N LEU A 285 7.11 -1.28 1.52
CA LEU A 285 8.36 -0.78 0.96
C LEU A 285 8.79 0.55 1.60
N ARG A 286 7.84 1.47 1.85
CA ARG A 286 8.10 2.74 2.55
C ARG A 286 8.50 2.52 4.01
N ALA A 287 7.83 1.63 4.73
CA ALA A 287 8.20 1.23 6.08
C ALA A 287 9.65 0.70 6.10
N ARG A 288 10.00 -0.20 5.18
CA ARG A 288 11.38 -0.68 5.01
C ARG A 288 12.35 0.48 4.74
N TYR A 289 12.01 1.39 3.83
CA TYR A 289 12.83 2.57 3.52
C TYR A 289 13.09 3.43 4.77
N TYR A 290 12.08 3.68 5.60
CA TYR A 290 12.25 4.43 6.84
C TYR A 290 13.21 3.75 7.81
N PHE A 291 13.16 2.43 7.93
CA PHE A 291 14.12 1.68 8.76
C PHE A 291 15.49 1.52 8.10
N MET A 292 15.60 1.58 6.77
CA MET A 292 16.91 1.56 6.09
C MET A 292 17.77 2.75 6.48
N GLU A 293 17.20 3.94 6.70
CA GLU A 293 17.97 5.10 7.16
C GLU A 293 18.61 4.87 8.54
N PHE A 294 18.02 4.02 9.38
CA PHE A 294 18.62 3.58 10.65
C PHE A 294 19.61 2.40 10.47
N LEU A 295 19.34 1.49 9.53
CA LEU A 295 20.13 0.26 9.34
C LEU A 295 21.35 0.40 8.40
N GLN A 296 21.37 1.36 7.48
CA GLN A 296 22.45 1.56 6.48
C GLN A 296 23.70 2.33 6.96
N PRO A 297 23.63 3.36 7.83
CA PRO A 297 24.79 4.23 8.09
C PRO A 297 25.94 3.62 8.91
N PHE A 298 26.00 2.30 9.13
CA PHE A 298 26.89 1.72 10.14
C PHE A 298 27.67 0.50 9.64
N GLU A 299 28.24 0.63 8.44
CA GLU A 299 29.10 -0.38 7.80
C GLU A 299 28.38 -1.66 7.37
N GLY A 300 27.46 -1.45 6.42
CA GLY A 300 27.17 -2.40 5.36
C GLY A 300 25.69 -2.56 5.12
N ASP A 301 25.35 -3.49 4.24
CA ASP A 301 24.01 -3.69 3.72
C ASP A 301 23.09 -4.36 4.75
N GLY A 302 23.04 -3.88 6.00
CA GLY A 302 22.39 -4.50 7.16
C GLY A 302 20.91 -4.80 6.97
N ALA A 303 20.23 -4.03 6.11
CA ALA A 303 18.84 -4.27 5.71
C ALA A 303 18.67 -5.48 4.76
N ILE A 304 19.75 -5.98 4.16
CA ILE A 304 19.81 -7.08 3.19
C ILE A 304 20.66 -8.26 3.73
N ASN A 305 21.70 -7.96 4.50
CA ASN A 305 22.62 -8.89 5.15
C ASN A 305 22.83 -8.52 6.63
N PRO A 306 22.21 -9.26 7.57
CA PRO A 306 22.34 -9.02 9.02
C PRO A 306 23.78 -9.08 9.54
N ALA A 307 24.70 -9.71 8.82
CA ALA A 307 26.13 -9.73 9.19
C ALA A 307 26.78 -8.34 9.16
N HIS A 308 26.12 -7.36 8.54
CA HIS A 308 26.53 -5.96 8.49
C HIS A 308 25.60 -5.04 9.29
N ALA A 309 24.84 -5.58 10.25
CA ALA A 309 24.02 -4.77 11.11
C ALA A 309 24.89 -3.78 11.93
N PRO A 310 24.39 -2.57 12.21
CA PRO A 310 25.05 -1.64 13.12
C PRO A 310 25.38 -2.31 14.45
N ALA A 311 26.45 -1.86 15.09
CA ALA A 311 26.70 -2.18 16.49
C ALA A 311 25.47 -1.83 17.36
N GLU A 312 25.30 -2.56 18.46
CA GLU A 312 24.32 -2.18 19.48
C GLU A 312 24.62 -0.75 19.97
N HIS A 313 23.57 0.02 20.23
CA HIS A 313 23.70 1.39 20.71
C HIS A 313 23.04 1.55 22.06
N GLN A 314 23.53 2.48 22.88
CA GLN A 314 22.93 2.78 24.17
C GLN A 314 21.74 3.74 23.99
N ILE A 315 20.63 3.42 24.65
CA ILE A 315 19.46 4.29 24.73
C ILE A 315 19.80 5.46 25.68
N PRO A 316 19.83 6.71 25.20
CA PRO A 316 20.41 7.83 25.96
C PRO A 316 19.82 8.06 27.36
N TYR A 317 18.51 7.91 27.53
CA TYR A 317 17.81 8.16 28.79
C TYR A 317 17.74 6.95 29.73
N THR A 318 18.19 5.75 29.31
CA THR A 318 18.17 4.57 30.19
C THR A 318 19.53 3.88 30.34
N GLY A 319 20.47 4.15 29.44
CA GLY A 319 21.73 3.42 29.33
C GLY A 319 21.58 1.96 28.88
N LYS A 320 20.35 1.48 28.64
CA LYS A 320 20.11 0.13 28.13
C LYS A 320 20.58 0.00 26.69
N LEU A 321 21.06 -1.18 26.31
CA LEU A 321 21.44 -1.47 24.94
C LEU A 321 20.21 -1.77 24.09
N PHE A 322 20.08 -1.09 22.96
CA PHE A 322 19.16 -1.50 21.89
C PHE A 322 19.82 -2.59 21.04
N ARG A 323 19.13 -3.72 20.87
CA ARG A 323 19.64 -4.91 20.16
C ARG A 323 19.50 -4.77 18.64
N THR A 324 20.26 -3.84 18.05
CA THR A 324 20.18 -3.52 16.61
C THR A 324 20.36 -4.76 15.72
N GLY A 325 21.29 -5.65 16.05
CA GLY A 325 21.53 -6.88 15.29
C GLY A 325 20.34 -7.84 15.27
N ALA A 326 19.66 -8.01 16.41
CA ALA A 326 18.47 -8.85 16.51
C ALA A 326 17.31 -8.27 15.67
N PHE A 327 17.11 -6.95 15.75
CA PHE A 327 16.14 -6.26 14.91
C PHE A 327 16.46 -6.40 13.42
N ALA A 328 17.71 -6.14 13.00
CA ALA A 328 18.13 -6.26 11.61
C ALA A 328 17.93 -7.68 11.06
N GLN A 329 18.24 -8.71 11.86
CA GLN A 329 18.01 -10.10 11.47
C GLN A 329 16.52 -10.41 11.27
N ALA A 330 15.65 -9.93 12.16
CA ALA A 330 14.21 -10.12 12.03
C ALA A 330 13.64 -9.34 10.84
N ALA A 331 14.07 -8.09 10.66
CA ALA A 331 13.68 -7.23 9.53
C ALA A 331 14.06 -7.85 8.18
N ALA A 332 15.27 -8.44 8.07
CA ALA A 332 15.71 -9.11 6.86
C ALA A 332 14.84 -10.32 6.49
N GLN A 333 14.27 -11.03 7.46
CA GLN A 333 13.35 -12.15 7.19
C GLN A 333 12.03 -11.64 6.59
N ILE A 334 11.45 -10.58 7.17
CA ILE A 334 10.23 -9.95 6.64
C ILE A 334 10.46 -9.38 5.23
N CYS A 335 11.60 -8.74 4.99
CA CYS A 335 11.89 -8.09 3.71
C CYS A 335 12.15 -9.08 2.57
N ARG A 336 12.71 -10.27 2.85
CA ARG A 336 12.90 -11.31 1.82
C ARG A 336 11.57 -11.82 1.28
N GLU A 337 10.53 -11.85 2.10
CA GLU A 337 9.19 -12.30 1.70
C GLU A 337 8.49 -11.28 0.79
N SER A 338 8.74 -9.97 0.96
CA SER A 338 8.07 -8.92 0.17
C SER A 338 8.60 -8.77 -1.26
N ASP A 339 9.86 -9.14 -1.52
CA ASP A 339 10.53 -8.90 -2.81
C ASP A 339 10.14 -9.93 -3.89
N ALA A 340 9.35 -10.95 -3.54
CA ALA A 340 8.97 -12.04 -4.45
C ALA A 340 7.93 -11.63 -5.53
N ASN A 341 7.18 -10.54 -5.33
CA ASN A 341 6.12 -10.15 -6.26
C ASN A 341 6.66 -9.19 -7.34
N THR A 342 7.20 -9.77 -8.42
CA THR A 342 7.77 -8.98 -9.52
C THR A 342 6.69 -8.14 -10.21
N SER A 343 7.03 -6.90 -10.61
CA SER A 343 6.18 -6.03 -11.44
C SER A 343 5.60 -6.77 -12.66
N TYR A 344 6.37 -7.70 -13.22
CA TYR A 344 5.93 -8.53 -14.34
C TYR A 344 4.83 -9.55 -13.97
N ALA A 345 4.88 -10.17 -12.78
CA ALA A 345 3.82 -11.06 -12.31
C ALA A 345 2.48 -10.31 -12.15
N PHE A 346 2.53 -9.09 -11.62
CA PHE A 346 1.36 -8.22 -11.51
C PHE A 346 0.80 -7.84 -12.89
N ILE A 347 1.65 -7.40 -13.82
CA ILE A 347 1.22 -7.09 -15.20
C ILE A 347 0.61 -8.32 -15.89
N ARG A 348 1.19 -9.51 -15.73
CA ARG A 348 0.64 -10.76 -16.27
C ARG A 348 -0.74 -11.08 -15.69
N LYS A 349 -0.92 -10.88 -14.38
CA LYS A 349 -2.20 -11.06 -13.69
C LYS A 349 -3.27 -10.12 -14.25
N LEU A 350 -2.94 -8.84 -14.45
CA LEU A 350 -3.85 -7.86 -15.05
C LEU A 350 -4.26 -8.24 -16.48
N ASN A 351 -3.31 -8.66 -17.31
CA ASN A 351 -3.61 -9.09 -18.68
C ASN A 351 -4.48 -10.35 -18.69
N ARG A 352 -4.19 -11.35 -17.84
CA ARG A 352 -5.02 -12.56 -17.73
C ARG A 352 -6.47 -12.25 -17.32
N ILE A 353 -6.66 -11.28 -16.43
CA ILE A 353 -8.00 -10.79 -16.06
C ILE A 353 -8.68 -10.15 -17.27
N ALA A 354 -7.96 -9.30 -18.00
CA ALA A 354 -8.48 -8.62 -19.19
C ALA A 354 -8.80 -9.58 -20.35
N ASP A 355 -8.03 -10.65 -20.52
CA ASP A 355 -8.29 -11.70 -21.52
C ASP A 355 -9.60 -12.45 -21.23
N ASN A 356 -9.96 -12.58 -19.95
CA ASN A 356 -11.17 -13.25 -19.47
C ASN A 356 -12.29 -12.26 -19.07
N TRP A 357 -12.34 -11.07 -19.69
CA TRP A 357 -13.21 -9.97 -19.24
C TRP A 357 -14.72 -10.24 -19.44
N THR A 358 -15.34 -10.89 -18.46
CA THR A 358 -16.78 -11.16 -18.35
C THR A 358 -17.25 -10.90 -16.91
N ASN A 359 -18.55 -10.71 -16.67
CA ASN A 359 -19.04 -10.43 -15.31
C ASN A 359 -18.70 -11.56 -14.32
N GLU A 360 -18.88 -12.82 -14.73
CA GLU A 360 -18.60 -14.01 -13.93
C GLU A 360 -17.12 -14.08 -13.54
N GLU A 361 -16.23 -13.95 -14.53
CA GLU A 361 -14.78 -14.01 -14.32
C GLU A 361 -14.26 -12.82 -13.51
N VAL A 362 -14.80 -11.61 -13.72
CA VAL A 362 -14.42 -10.43 -12.94
C VAL A 362 -14.90 -10.55 -11.49
N ALA A 363 -16.09 -11.10 -11.25
CA ALA A 363 -16.59 -11.36 -9.90
C ALA A 363 -15.72 -12.40 -9.18
N ALA A 364 -15.40 -13.51 -9.87
CA ALA A 364 -14.50 -14.53 -9.34
C ALA A 364 -13.10 -13.97 -9.04
N ALA A 365 -12.53 -13.18 -9.96
CA ALA A 365 -11.25 -12.52 -9.76
C ALA A 365 -11.28 -11.52 -8.59
N ALA A 366 -12.36 -10.77 -8.41
CA ALA A 366 -12.51 -9.83 -7.29
C ALA A 366 -12.53 -10.57 -5.96
N LYS A 367 -13.30 -11.67 -5.86
CA LYS A 367 -13.37 -12.52 -4.67
C LYS A 367 -12.02 -13.17 -4.36
N GLN A 368 -11.35 -13.71 -5.38
CA GLN A 368 -10.01 -14.30 -5.23
C GLN A 368 -8.98 -13.25 -4.80
N GLN A 369 -9.03 -12.04 -5.37
CA GLN A 369 -8.13 -10.95 -5.01
C GLN A 369 -8.31 -10.52 -3.56
N ALA A 370 -9.56 -10.30 -3.14
CA ALA A 370 -9.88 -9.89 -1.78
C ALA A 370 -9.40 -10.92 -0.75
N LYS A 371 -9.69 -12.21 -1.00
CA LYS A 371 -9.19 -13.31 -0.18
C LYS A 371 -7.67 -13.33 -0.13
N GLY A 372 -7.01 -13.25 -1.29
CA GLY A 372 -5.54 -13.23 -1.36
C GLY A 372 -4.92 -12.06 -0.59
N ASN A 373 -5.55 -10.88 -0.59
CA ASN A 373 -5.07 -9.75 0.20
C ASN A 373 -5.17 -10.01 1.71
N ALA A 374 -6.30 -10.57 2.16
CA ALA A 374 -6.51 -10.90 3.57
C ALA A 374 -5.57 -12.03 4.03
N ASP A 375 -5.43 -13.09 3.24
CA ASP A 375 -4.52 -14.20 3.50
C ASP A 375 -3.07 -13.70 3.60
N ASN A 376 -2.62 -12.86 2.67
CA ASN A 376 -1.28 -12.26 2.69
C ASN A 376 -1.04 -11.38 3.94
N ALA A 377 -2.04 -10.59 4.36
CA ALA A 377 -1.93 -9.78 5.57
C ALA A 377 -1.78 -10.66 6.82
N GLN A 378 -2.58 -11.73 6.91
CA GLN A 378 -2.53 -12.67 8.02
C GLN A 378 -1.23 -13.47 8.06
N ASP A 379 -0.74 -13.92 6.90
CA ASP A 379 0.54 -14.63 6.79
C ASP A 379 1.70 -13.74 7.27
N ARG A 380 1.73 -12.47 6.89
CA ARG A 380 2.74 -11.51 7.39
C ARG A 380 2.66 -11.33 8.90
N LEU A 381 1.46 -11.21 9.46
CA LEU A 381 1.27 -11.10 10.91
C LEU A 381 1.75 -12.37 11.63
N LYS A 382 1.50 -13.54 11.05
CA LYS A 382 2.01 -14.82 11.54
C LYS A 382 3.54 -14.87 11.51
N THR A 383 4.18 -14.43 10.42
CA THR A 383 5.65 -14.33 10.35
C THR A 383 6.19 -13.43 11.47
N LYS A 384 5.60 -12.25 11.69
CA LYS A 384 5.98 -11.34 12.79
C LYS A 384 5.86 -11.99 14.17
N ARG A 385 4.77 -12.72 14.41
CA ARG A 385 4.54 -13.49 15.65
C ARG A 385 5.59 -14.57 15.87
N GLU A 386 5.94 -15.30 14.82
CA GLU A 386 7.02 -16.30 14.90
C GLU A 386 8.38 -15.67 15.20
N LEU A 387 8.68 -14.52 14.58
CA LEU A 387 9.87 -13.73 14.87
C LEU A 387 9.88 -13.22 16.31
N MET A 388 8.76 -12.68 16.80
CA MET A 388 8.59 -12.25 18.18
C MET A 388 8.87 -13.38 19.16
N ARG A 389 8.33 -14.59 18.94
CA ARG A 389 8.63 -15.77 19.80
C ARG A 389 10.13 -16.07 19.87
N ARG A 390 10.84 -15.95 18.75
CA ARG A 390 12.30 -16.14 18.70
C ARG A 390 13.02 -15.04 19.49
N LEU A 391 12.62 -13.78 19.34
CA LEU A 391 13.21 -12.65 20.07
C LEU A 391 12.95 -12.76 21.59
N LEU A 392 11.75 -13.17 22.00
CA LEU A 392 11.42 -13.45 23.40
C LEU A 392 12.33 -14.57 23.96
N SER A 393 12.57 -15.64 23.19
CA SER A 393 13.47 -16.72 23.61
C SER A 393 14.94 -16.29 23.75
N GLN A 394 15.32 -15.16 23.13
CA GLN A 394 16.63 -14.53 23.26
C GLN A 394 16.69 -13.53 24.43
N GLY A 395 15.62 -13.41 25.20
CA GLY A 395 15.53 -12.53 26.37
C GLY A 395 15.19 -11.07 26.04
N ILE A 396 14.70 -10.77 24.83
CA ILE A 396 14.19 -9.44 24.48
C ILE A 396 12.79 -9.29 25.09
N PRO A 397 12.52 -8.25 25.90
CA PRO A 397 11.20 -8.03 26.50
C PRO A 397 10.09 -7.81 25.46
N GLU A 398 8.86 -8.13 25.82
CA GLU A 398 7.68 -7.94 24.96
C GLU A 398 7.39 -6.46 24.65
N ASP A 399 7.68 -5.57 25.60
CA ASP A 399 7.49 -4.13 25.51
C ASP A 399 8.72 -3.37 24.95
N ASP A 400 9.72 -4.09 24.45
CA ASP A 400 10.94 -3.50 23.90
C ASP A 400 10.68 -2.81 22.53
N LEU A 401 11.39 -1.72 22.26
CA LEU A 401 11.35 -1.02 20.96
C LEU A 401 11.67 -1.93 19.77
N VAL A 402 12.44 -3.01 19.97
CA VAL A 402 12.68 -4.03 18.95
C VAL A 402 11.38 -4.70 18.52
N MET A 403 10.51 -5.06 19.47
CA MET A 403 9.22 -5.69 19.18
C MET A 403 8.29 -4.70 18.46
N ILE A 404 8.26 -3.45 18.93
CA ILE A 404 7.46 -2.39 18.29
C ILE A 404 7.91 -2.17 16.84
N ALA A 405 9.21 -2.01 16.61
CA ALA A 405 9.76 -1.82 15.27
C ALA A 405 9.46 -3.02 14.35
N LEU A 406 9.54 -4.25 14.88
CA LEU A 406 9.21 -5.47 14.13
C LEU A 406 7.76 -5.48 13.63
N PHE A 407 6.80 -5.09 14.48
CA PHE A 407 5.38 -5.11 14.10
C PHE A 407 4.98 -3.95 13.18
N LEU A 408 5.77 -2.88 13.12
CA LEU A 408 5.58 -1.77 12.21
C LEU A 408 6.07 -2.05 10.77
N LEU A 409 7.07 -2.91 10.58
CA LEU A 409 7.55 -3.40 9.26
C LEU A 409 6.48 -4.21 8.51
#